data_AF-X0XF13-F1
#
_entry.id   AF-X0XF13-F1
#
_cell.length_a   1.000
_cell.length_b   1.000
_cell.length_c   1.000
_cell.angle_alpha   90.00
_cell.angle_beta   90.00
_cell.angle_gamma   90.00
#
_symmetry.space_group_name_H-M   'P 1'
#
loop_
_entity.id
_entity.type
_entity.pdbx_description
1 polymer ?
#
loop_
_entity_poly.entity_id
_entity_poly.type
_entity_poly.pdbx_seq_one_letter_code
_entity_poly.pdbx_strand_id
1 'polypeptide(L)'
;MPTREDLMHRLLIPALAGAMITLSLSCAKNSQPQARAQEVSTQNPTVSVSEQIDAGAQPTGSTGPKRMGLLLAMVYIKDTSREGISKAPARLAVLHQQFGVWRYEYMEDYDSNVFHKAMVYAPVSGRPGVLTAGGTRAILKLWRLGFEPKVIWEGDFGGKVSRFRDFELADVYGDGRTSVVVATHDQGVVA
;
A
#
# COMPACT_ATOMS: atom_id res chain seq x y z
N MET A 1 50.22 13.37 -32.17
CA MET A 1 50.05 14.65 -32.89
C MET A 1 48.88 15.38 -32.26
N PRO A 2 49.15 16.51 -31.58
CA PRO A 2 48.34 17.70 -31.81
C PRO A 2 49.22 18.97 -31.91
N THR A 3 48.82 19.96 -32.70
CA THR A 3 49.50 21.26 -32.74
C THR A 3 48.57 22.40 -32.34
N ARG A 4 49.17 23.26 -31.51
CA ARG A 4 48.80 24.62 -31.10
C ARG A 4 48.79 25.58 -32.30
N GLU A 5 47.92 26.57 -32.18
CA GLU A 5 48.09 27.97 -32.63
C GLU A 5 48.01 28.28 -34.13
N ASP A 6 46.94 29.00 -34.51
CA ASP A 6 47.03 30.36 -35.10
C ASP A 6 45.67 31.06 -34.89
N LEU A 7 45.57 32.14 -34.07
CA LEU A 7 45.81 33.57 -34.40
C LEU A 7 44.78 34.09 -35.44
N MET A 8 44.11 35.24 -35.36
CA MET A 8 43.80 36.32 -34.41
C MET A 8 43.00 37.37 -35.22
N HIS A 9 42.30 38.27 -34.52
CA HIS A 9 41.88 39.63 -34.96
C HIS A 9 40.68 39.71 -35.93
N ARG A 10 39.68 40.60 -35.77
CA ARG A 10 39.70 41.99 -35.28
C ARG A 10 38.40 42.42 -34.58
N LEU A 11 38.59 43.31 -33.61
CA LEU A 11 37.64 44.27 -33.00
C LEU A 11 36.77 45.04 -34.02
N LEU A 12 35.54 45.41 -33.62
CA LEU A 12 35.09 46.82 -33.49
C LEU A 12 33.70 46.95 -32.82
N ILE A 13 33.70 47.67 -31.69
CA ILE A 13 32.60 48.33 -30.93
C ILE A 13 32.66 49.85 -31.32
N PRO A 14 31.70 50.78 -31.07
CA PRO A 14 30.32 50.77 -30.53
C PRO A 14 29.27 51.55 -31.38
N ALA A 15 28.00 51.55 -30.97
CA ALA A 15 27.19 52.78 -31.00
C ALA A 15 26.20 52.82 -29.82
N LEU A 16 26.35 53.89 -29.03
CA LEU A 16 25.54 54.31 -27.90
C LEU A 16 24.28 55.02 -28.44
N ALA A 17 23.09 54.69 -27.95
CA ALA A 17 21.92 55.57 -28.03
C ALA A 17 21.11 55.40 -26.75
N GLY A 18 21.10 56.45 -25.93
CA GLY A 18 20.34 56.54 -24.70
C GLY A 18 18.85 56.71 -24.97
N ALA A 19 18.04 56.17 -24.06
CA ALA A 19 16.64 56.55 -23.94
C ALA A 19 16.33 56.80 -22.46
N MET A 20 15.65 57.91 -22.25
CA MET A 20 15.43 58.59 -20.97
C MET A 20 14.66 57.76 -19.95
N ILE A 21 15.10 57.93 -18.70
CA ILE A 21 14.41 57.55 -17.48
C ILE A 21 13.22 58.50 -17.29
N THR A 22 12.00 57.99 -17.38
CA THR A 22 10.81 58.63 -16.79
C THR A 22 10.45 57.88 -15.51
N LEU A 23 10.68 58.55 -14.38
CA LEU A 23 10.32 58.11 -13.05
C LEU A 23 8.85 58.47 -12.79
N SER A 24 7.93 57.52 -12.89
CA SER A 24 6.56 57.67 -12.37
C SER A 24 6.44 56.97 -11.03
N LEU A 25 6.27 57.77 -9.97
CA LEU A 25 5.85 57.28 -8.65
C LEU A 25 4.40 56.77 -8.79
N SER A 26 4.20 55.46 -8.62
CA SER A 26 2.89 54.90 -8.32
C SER A 26 3.00 54.08 -7.02
N CYS A 27 2.38 54.61 -5.96
CA CYS A 27 2.06 53.86 -4.76
C CYS A 27 0.95 52.86 -5.09
N ALA A 28 1.19 51.55 -4.89
CA ALA A 28 0.23 50.66 -4.26
C ALA A 28 0.72 49.20 -4.20
N LYS A 29 0.55 48.64 -3.00
CA LYS A 29 0.26 47.22 -2.68
C LYS A 29 1.38 46.20 -2.87
N ASN A 30 2.10 46.06 -1.76
CA ASN A 30 2.48 44.80 -1.09
C ASN A 30 1.81 43.53 -1.69
N SER A 31 2.58 42.73 -2.42
CA SER A 31 2.17 41.43 -2.93
C SER A 31 2.81 40.33 -2.10
N GLN A 32 2.12 39.87 -1.05
CA GLN A 32 2.42 38.59 -0.41
C GLN A 32 2.22 37.46 -1.42
N PRO A 33 3.07 36.42 -1.46
CA PRO A 33 2.74 35.20 -2.17
C PRO A 33 1.61 34.49 -1.42
N GLN A 34 0.41 34.49 -2.02
CA GLN A 34 -0.71 33.70 -1.54
C GLN A 34 -0.39 32.20 -1.70
N ALA A 35 -0.10 31.54 -0.58
CA ALA A 35 -0.25 30.10 -0.48
C ALA A 35 -1.74 29.79 -0.71
N ARG A 36 -2.06 29.22 -1.87
CA ARG A 36 -3.38 28.64 -2.13
C ARG A 36 -3.48 27.38 -1.28
N ALA A 37 -4.08 27.52 -0.11
CA ALA A 37 -4.61 26.38 0.63
C ALA A 37 -5.64 25.70 -0.28
N GLN A 38 -5.27 24.54 -0.85
CA GLN A 38 -6.26 23.64 -1.41
C GLN A 38 -7.00 23.04 -0.24
N GLU A 39 -8.28 23.37 -0.14
CA GLU A 39 -9.23 22.77 0.78
C GLU A 39 -9.27 21.26 0.46
N VAL A 40 -8.71 20.45 1.36
CA VAL A 40 -8.77 18.99 1.26
C VAL A 40 -10.22 18.59 1.45
N SER A 41 -10.84 18.14 0.37
CA SER A 41 -12.18 17.56 0.36
C SER A 41 -12.24 16.39 1.34
N THR A 42 -12.92 16.57 2.47
CA THR A 42 -13.21 15.54 3.47
C THR A 42 -14.37 14.65 3.02
N GLN A 43 -14.30 14.09 1.82
CA GLN A 43 -15.21 13.04 1.41
C GLN A 43 -14.62 11.72 1.93
N ASN A 44 -15.17 11.22 3.03
CA ASN A 44 -14.91 9.86 3.49
C ASN A 44 -15.10 8.90 2.30
N PRO A 45 -14.14 8.00 2.02
CA PRO A 45 -14.31 7.03 0.95
C PRO A 45 -15.55 6.20 1.24
N THR A 46 -16.38 6.00 0.21
CA THR A 46 -17.57 5.15 0.26
C THR A 46 -17.13 3.73 0.59
N VAL A 47 -17.25 3.34 1.87
CA VAL A 47 -16.96 1.99 2.35
C VAL A 47 -18.13 1.09 1.96
N SER A 48 -17.97 0.35 0.87
CA SER A 48 -18.89 -0.74 0.53
C SER A 48 -18.46 -2.02 1.26
N VAL A 49 -18.94 -2.21 2.49
CA VAL A 49 -18.80 -3.51 3.19
C VAL A 49 -19.85 -4.46 2.61
N SER A 50 -19.41 -5.42 1.79
CA SER A 50 -20.30 -6.48 1.27
C SER A 50 -20.57 -7.52 2.36
N GLU A 51 -21.63 -7.30 3.14
CA GLU A 51 -22.16 -8.22 4.15
C GLU A 51 -22.92 -9.40 3.51
N GLN A 52 -22.21 -10.23 2.75
CA GLN A 52 -22.70 -11.58 2.48
C GLN A 52 -22.29 -12.51 3.63
N ILE A 53 -23.23 -12.64 4.56
CA ILE A 53 -23.27 -13.59 5.67
C ILE A 53 -23.33 -15.02 5.13
N ASP A 54 -22.18 -15.69 5.19
CA ASP A 54 -22.06 -17.13 5.00
C ASP A 54 -22.58 -17.79 6.28
N ALA A 55 -23.84 -18.28 6.25
CA ALA A 55 -24.48 -19.02 7.33
C ALA A 55 -23.87 -20.42 7.47
N GLY A 56 -22.58 -20.47 7.81
CA GLY A 56 -21.81 -21.69 8.00
C GLY A 56 -21.63 -21.98 9.48
N ALA A 57 -22.07 -23.16 9.91
CA ALA A 57 -21.98 -23.69 11.26
C ALA A 57 -20.68 -23.35 11.99
N GLN A 58 -20.82 -22.99 13.27
CA GLN A 58 -19.72 -22.76 14.21
C GLN A 58 -18.76 -23.95 14.17
N PRO A 59 -17.43 -23.75 14.02
CA PRO A 59 -16.49 -24.86 14.06
C PRO A 59 -16.59 -25.50 15.45
N THR A 60 -17.09 -26.73 15.51
CA THR A 60 -16.94 -27.55 16.70
C THR A 60 -15.45 -27.72 16.92
N GLY A 61 -14.94 -27.16 18.01
CA GLY A 61 -13.51 -27.21 18.32
C GLY A 61 -13.02 -28.64 18.26
N SER A 62 -12.05 -28.92 17.40
CA SER A 62 -11.47 -30.26 17.29
C SER A 62 -10.83 -30.60 18.64
N THR A 63 -11.27 -31.68 19.27
CA THR A 63 -10.72 -32.20 20.54
C THR A 63 -9.37 -32.90 20.38
N GLY A 64 -8.84 -32.96 19.16
CA GLY A 64 -7.49 -33.43 18.88
C GLY A 64 -6.40 -32.43 19.30
N PRO A 65 -5.14 -32.87 19.41
CA PRO A 65 -4.03 -31.98 19.73
C PRO A 65 -3.97 -30.83 18.73
N LYS A 66 -3.94 -29.59 19.24
CA LYS A 66 -3.74 -28.39 18.41
C LYS A 66 -2.43 -28.54 17.65
N ARG A 67 -2.51 -28.62 16.33
CA ARG A 67 -1.32 -28.57 15.46
C ARG A 67 -0.81 -27.13 15.46
N MET A 68 0.42 -26.93 15.91
CA MET A 68 1.06 -25.63 15.84
C MET A 68 1.59 -25.43 14.42
N GLY A 69 1.31 -24.26 13.84
CA GLY A 69 1.76 -23.89 12.51
C GLY A 69 2.21 -22.44 12.49
N LEU A 70 3.09 -22.11 11.55
CA LEU A 70 3.56 -20.76 11.30
C LEU A 70 2.91 -20.25 10.02
N LEU A 71 2.43 -19.02 10.07
CA LEU A 71 1.88 -18.32 8.92
C LEU A 71 2.93 -17.35 8.37
N LEU A 72 3.16 -17.41 7.07
CA LEU A 72 4.14 -16.58 6.38
C LEU A 72 3.47 -15.74 5.29
N ALA A 73 3.59 -14.42 5.39
CA ALA A 73 3.20 -13.46 4.37
C ALA A 73 4.45 -13.04 3.58
N MET A 74 4.50 -13.36 2.29
CA MET A 74 5.75 -13.23 1.52
C MET A 74 5.56 -12.60 0.15
N VAL A 75 6.64 -11.99 -0.34
CA VAL A 75 6.88 -11.75 -1.77
C VAL A 75 7.48 -13.00 -2.39
N TYR A 76 7.03 -13.39 -3.58
CA TYR A 76 7.71 -14.40 -4.37
C TYR A 76 8.39 -13.76 -5.58
N ILE A 77 9.70 -13.94 -5.67
CA ILE A 77 10.53 -13.45 -6.77
C ILE A 77 10.78 -14.64 -7.69
N LYS A 78 10.25 -14.58 -8.92
CA LYS A 78 10.31 -15.68 -9.89
C LYS A 78 11.62 -15.70 -10.67
N ASP A 79 12.22 -14.54 -10.90
CA ASP A 79 13.49 -14.40 -11.61
C ASP A 79 14.41 -13.42 -10.86
N THR A 80 15.65 -13.85 -10.64
CA THR A 80 16.74 -13.07 -10.04
C THR A 80 17.78 -12.64 -11.07
N SER A 81 17.52 -12.87 -12.37
CA SER A 81 18.39 -12.44 -13.45
C SER A 81 18.55 -10.92 -13.48
N ARG A 82 19.67 -10.46 -14.04
CA ARG A 82 20.11 -9.06 -14.04
C ARG A 82 19.20 -8.11 -14.83
N GLU A 83 18.20 -8.61 -15.55
CA GLU A 83 17.29 -7.84 -16.41
C GLU A 83 16.03 -7.30 -15.69
N GLY A 84 15.81 -7.68 -14.42
CA GLY A 84 14.80 -7.04 -13.57
C GLY A 84 14.01 -8.03 -12.72
N ILE A 85 13.59 -7.59 -11.53
CA ILE A 85 12.75 -8.37 -10.63
C ILE A 85 11.34 -8.46 -11.25
N SER A 86 11.02 -9.57 -11.93
CA SER A 86 9.63 -9.88 -12.25
C SER A 86 8.94 -10.39 -10.98
N LYS A 87 7.96 -9.61 -10.51
CA LYS A 87 7.22 -9.97 -9.29
C LYS A 87 6.15 -11.00 -9.64
N ALA A 88 6.14 -12.12 -8.94
CA ALA A 88 5.08 -13.11 -9.03
C ALA A 88 3.87 -12.68 -8.18
N PRO A 89 2.74 -13.40 -8.24
CA PRO A 89 1.67 -13.28 -7.27
C PRO A 89 2.17 -13.38 -5.82
N ALA A 90 1.51 -12.66 -4.91
CA ALA A 90 1.82 -12.71 -3.49
C ALA A 90 1.60 -14.14 -2.95
N ARG A 91 2.46 -14.62 -2.05
CA ARG A 91 2.33 -15.97 -1.48
C ARG A 91 2.03 -15.93 0.01
N LEU A 92 0.93 -16.58 0.38
CA LEU A 92 0.58 -16.89 1.75
C LEU A 92 0.96 -18.35 2.00
N ALA A 93 1.95 -18.59 2.85
CA ALA A 93 2.36 -19.95 3.18
C ALA A 93 2.02 -20.34 4.61
N VAL A 94 1.69 -21.61 4.79
CA VAL A 94 1.48 -22.24 6.08
C VAL A 94 2.55 -23.31 6.24
N LEU A 95 3.41 -23.13 7.23
CA LEU A 95 4.32 -24.16 7.71
C LEU A 95 3.65 -24.92 8.85
N HIS A 96 3.52 -26.23 8.75
CA HIS A 96 2.94 -27.05 9.83
C HIS A 96 3.70 -28.36 10.00
N GLN A 97 3.72 -28.89 11.22
CA GLN A 97 4.36 -30.18 11.48
C GLN A 97 3.44 -31.35 11.19
N GLN A 98 3.94 -32.31 10.40
CA GLN A 98 3.31 -33.60 10.16
C GLN A 98 4.35 -34.72 10.36
N PHE A 99 4.10 -35.58 11.35
CA PHE A 99 4.99 -36.70 11.73
C PHE A 99 6.45 -36.27 12.00
N GLY A 100 6.63 -35.15 12.71
CA GLY A 100 7.95 -34.61 13.04
C GLY A 100 8.65 -33.86 11.89
N VAL A 101 8.01 -33.72 10.73
CA VAL A 101 8.55 -33.02 9.57
C VAL A 101 7.77 -31.73 9.29
N TRP A 102 8.46 -30.64 8.99
CA TRP A 102 7.83 -29.40 8.54
C TRP A 102 7.31 -29.55 7.11
N ARG A 103 6.03 -29.24 6.91
CA ARG A 103 5.39 -29.17 5.60
C ARG A 103 5.09 -27.74 5.25
N TYR A 104 5.27 -27.43 3.97
CA TYR A 104 5.02 -26.12 3.37
C TYR A 104 3.87 -26.24 2.39
N GLU A 105 2.80 -25.51 2.66
CA GLU A 105 1.67 -25.33 1.74
C GLU A 105 1.51 -23.83 1.50
N TYR A 106 1.05 -23.45 0.31
CA TYR A 106 0.90 -22.04 -0.04
C TYR A 106 -0.31 -21.78 -0.92
N MET A 107 -0.76 -20.54 -0.86
CA MET A 107 -1.79 -19.95 -1.72
C MET A 107 -1.22 -18.70 -2.39
N GLU A 108 -1.71 -18.40 -3.59
CA GLU A 108 -1.30 -17.23 -4.37
C GLU A 108 -2.45 -16.24 -4.49
N ASP A 109 -2.13 -14.96 -4.39
CA ASP A 109 -3.05 -13.87 -4.69
C ASP A 109 -2.58 -13.13 -5.93
N TYR A 110 -3.36 -13.18 -7.01
CA TYR A 110 -3.04 -12.52 -8.27
C TYR A 110 -3.36 -11.02 -8.28
N ASP A 111 -4.15 -10.52 -7.30
CA ASP A 111 -4.40 -9.09 -7.14
C ASP A 111 -3.25 -8.37 -6.41
N SER A 112 -2.27 -9.12 -5.93
CA SER A 112 -1.09 -8.55 -5.28
C SER A 112 0.19 -9.30 -5.63
N ASN A 113 1.32 -8.64 -5.51
CA ASN A 113 2.65 -9.23 -5.71
C ASN A 113 3.46 -9.36 -4.41
N VAL A 114 2.89 -8.93 -3.29
CA VAL A 114 3.43 -9.11 -1.94
C VAL A 114 2.29 -9.00 -0.93
N PHE A 115 2.33 -9.80 0.14
CA PHE A 115 1.51 -9.53 1.32
C PHE A 115 2.30 -8.71 2.31
N HIS A 116 1.73 -7.59 2.78
CA HIS A 116 2.34 -6.84 3.87
C HIS A 116 2.07 -7.48 5.24
N LYS A 117 0.94 -8.17 5.39
CA LYS A 117 0.62 -8.92 6.59
C LYS A 117 -0.38 -10.03 6.33
N ALA A 118 -0.32 -11.06 7.18
CA ALA A 118 -1.35 -12.06 7.33
C ALA A 118 -1.49 -12.46 8.80
N MET A 119 -2.72 -12.72 9.27
CA MET A 119 -2.96 -13.25 10.61
C MET A 119 -4.27 -14.06 10.65
N VAL A 120 -4.43 -14.88 11.70
CA VAL A 120 -5.69 -15.57 11.96
C VAL A 120 -6.76 -14.54 12.31
N TYR A 121 -7.92 -14.63 11.65
CA TYR A 121 -9.09 -13.81 11.91
C TYR A 121 -10.29 -14.70 12.23
N ALA A 122 -10.88 -14.51 13.39
CA ALA A 122 -12.08 -15.20 13.86
C ALA A 122 -13.21 -14.17 14.02
N PRO A 123 -14.04 -13.97 12.98
CA PRO A 123 -15.18 -13.05 13.08
C PRO A 123 -16.21 -13.58 14.09
N VAL A 124 -17.01 -12.67 14.66
CA VAL A 124 -18.12 -13.02 15.57
C VAL A 124 -19.10 -14.01 14.93
N SER A 125 -19.33 -13.87 13.63
CA SER A 125 -20.14 -14.78 12.83
C SER A 125 -19.35 -15.36 11.66
N GLY A 126 -19.55 -16.65 11.39
CA GLY A 126 -18.92 -17.38 10.29
C GLY A 126 -17.63 -18.09 10.70
N ARG A 127 -17.00 -18.75 9.72
CA ARG A 127 -15.81 -19.58 9.97
C ARG A 127 -14.55 -18.72 10.10
N PRO A 128 -13.66 -19.02 11.08
CA PRO A 128 -12.33 -18.45 11.15
C PRO A 128 -11.55 -18.70 9.86
N GLY A 129 -10.62 -17.80 9.55
CA GLY A 129 -9.74 -17.89 8.40
C GLY A 129 -8.46 -17.12 8.61
N VAL A 130 -7.72 -16.90 7.54
CA VAL A 130 -6.56 -16.02 7.52
C VAL A 130 -6.95 -14.72 6.84
N LEU A 131 -6.76 -13.60 7.51
CA LEU A 131 -6.90 -12.28 6.92
C LEU A 131 -5.56 -11.83 6.36
N THR A 132 -5.52 -11.33 5.14
CA THR A 132 -4.31 -10.79 4.50
C THR A 132 -4.51 -9.34 4.06
N ALA A 133 -3.45 -8.54 4.16
CA ALA A 133 -3.35 -7.24 3.50
C ALA A 133 -2.42 -7.32 2.28
N GLY A 134 -2.99 -7.06 1.11
CA GLY A 134 -2.24 -6.95 -0.15
C GLY A 134 -1.33 -5.71 -0.15
N GLY A 135 -0.13 -5.85 -0.71
CA GLY A 135 0.85 -4.78 -0.84
C GLY A 135 0.96 -4.20 -2.26
N THR A 136 -0.05 -4.44 -3.11
CA THR A 136 -0.17 -3.86 -4.47
C THR A 136 -1.38 -2.97 -4.61
N ARG A 137 -2.55 -3.47 -4.18
CA ARG A 137 -3.77 -2.70 -3.98
C ARG A 137 -4.10 -2.71 -2.49
N ALA A 138 -4.82 -1.70 -2.02
CA ALA A 138 -5.37 -1.67 -0.66
C ALA A 138 -6.56 -2.64 -0.53
N ILE A 139 -6.27 -3.93 -0.47
CA ILE A 139 -7.28 -5.00 -0.37
C ILE A 139 -7.02 -5.86 0.87
N LEU A 140 -8.09 -6.10 1.63
CA LEU A 140 -8.18 -7.11 2.67
C LEU A 140 -8.93 -8.33 2.14
N LYS A 141 -8.31 -9.50 2.24
CA LYS A 141 -8.93 -10.78 1.84
C LYS A 141 -8.97 -11.78 2.99
N LEU A 142 -10.09 -12.45 3.15
CA LEU A 142 -10.28 -13.58 4.07
C LEU A 142 -10.14 -14.89 3.32
N TRP A 143 -9.14 -15.68 3.72
CA TRP A 143 -8.80 -16.97 3.16
C TRP A 143 -9.32 -18.09 4.06
N ARG A 144 -9.94 -19.09 3.45
CA ARG A 144 -10.35 -20.34 4.11
C ARG A 144 -9.92 -21.51 3.25
N LEU A 145 -9.38 -22.54 3.87
CA LEU A 145 -8.87 -23.71 3.13
C LEU A 145 -9.98 -24.35 2.28
N GLY A 146 -9.71 -24.50 0.98
CA GLY A 146 -10.64 -25.06 0.00
C GLY A 146 -11.67 -24.09 -0.56
N PHE A 147 -11.54 -22.79 -0.27
CA PHE A 147 -12.42 -21.74 -0.80
C PHE A 147 -11.62 -20.65 -1.49
N GLU A 148 -12.23 -20.02 -2.50
CA GLU A 148 -11.72 -18.78 -3.08
C GLU A 148 -11.64 -17.68 -2.00
N PRO A 149 -10.59 -16.85 -2.01
CA PRO A 149 -10.44 -15.78 -1.03
C PRO A 149 -11.55 -14.74 -1.20
N LYS A 150 -12.21 -14.38 -0.11
CA LYS A 150 -13.24 -13.33 -0.11
C LYS A 150 -12.60 -11.97 0.12
N VAL A 151 -12.81 -11.02 -0.79
CA VAL A 151 -12.53 -9.61 -0.50
C VAL A 151 -13.49 -9.15 0.58
N ILE A 152 -12.96 -8.75 1.74
CA ILE A 152 -13.78 -8.22 2.84
C ILE A 152 -13.80 -6.70 2.85
N TRP A 153 -12.74 -6.07 2.32
CA TRP A 153 -12.68 -4.63 2.15
C TRP A 153 -11.65 -4.27 1.08
N GLU A 154 -11.95 -3.22 0.34
CA GLU A 154 -11.03 -2.56 -0.57
C GLU A 154 -11.18 -1.04 -0.39
N GLY A 155 -10.05 -0.34 -0.39
CA GLY A 155 -10.01 1.11 -0.29
C GLY A 155 -9.10 1.72 -1.36
N ASP A 156 -9.32 3.01 -1.62
CA ASP A 156 -8.38 3.87 -2.31
C ASP A 156 -8.20 5.16 -1.48
N PHE A 157 -6.97 5.40 -1.03
CA PHE A 157 -6.59 6.55 -0.22
C PHE A 157 -5.93 7.65 -1.05
N GLY A 158 -5.80 7.46 -2.36
CA GLY A 158 -5.00 8.36 -3.20
C GLY A 158 -3.52 8.37 -2.82
N GLY A 159 -2.82 9.46 -3.13
CA GLY A 159 -1.38 9.57 -2.91
C GLY A 159 -0.55 8.89 -4.01
N LYS A 160 0.75 8.74 -3.76
CA LYS A 160 1.67 8.08 -4.71
C LYS A 160 1.58 6.55 -4.58
N VAL A 161 1.25 6.07 -3.38
CA VAL A 161 1.11 4.65 -3.02
C VAL A 161 -0.16 4.46 -2.19
N SER A 162 -1.25 4.11 -2.87
CA SER A 162 -2.54 3.80 -2.24
C SER A 162 -2.63 2.33 -1.86
N ARG A 163 -2.01 1.95 -0.73
CA ARG A 163 -1.89 0.55 -0.28
C ARG A 163 -1.91 0.45 1.24
N PHE A 164 -2.38 -0.68 1.77
CA PHE A 164 -2.21 -1.01 3.18
C PHE A 164 -0.75 -1.23 3.51
N ARG A 165 -0.34 -0.92 4.73
CA ARG A 165 0.97 -1.21 5.31
C ARG A 165 0.86 -2.25 6.41
N ASP A 166 -0.20 -2.15 7.22
CA ASP A 166 -0.44 -3.02 8.36
C ASP A 166 -1.94 -3.09 8.68
N PHE A 167 -2.35 -4.06 9.48
CA PHE A 167 -3.65 -4.07 10.13
C PHE A 167 -3.57 -4.78 11.49
N GLU A 168 -4.41 -4.37 12.43
CA GLU A 168 -4.53 -4.98 13.75
C GLU A 168 -5.98 -5.29 14.10
N LEU A 169 -6.16 -6.30 14.95
CA LEU A 169 -7.46 -6.73 15.45
C LEU A 169 -7.59 -6.34 16.91
N ALA A 170 -8.56 -5.50 17.24
CA ALA A 170 -8.83 -5.09 18.61
C ALA A 170 -10.28 -4.59 18.77
N ASP A 171 -10.81 -4.66 19.98
CA ASP A 171 -12.02 -3.92 20.35
C ASP A 171 -11.65 -2.45 20.61
N VAL A 172 -11.55 -1.67 19.54
CA VAL A 172 -11.13 -0.26 19.62
C VAL A 172 -12.24 0.68 20.07
N TYR A 173 -13.49 0.26 19.93
CA TYR A 173 -14.67 1.05 20.31
C TYR A 173 -15.15 0.72 21.74
N GLY A 174 -14.66 -0.36 22.34
CA GLY A 174 -15.04 -0.79 23.68
C GLY A 174 -16.45 -1.39 23.75
N ASP A 175 -16.98 -1.88 22.62
CA ASP A 175 -18.34 -2.42 22.52
C ASP A 175 -18.38 -3.96 22.61
N GLY A 176 -17.23 -4.58 22.89
CA GLY A 176 -17.06 -6.03 22.95
C GLY A 176 -16.90 -6.68 21.58
N ARG A 177 -16.76 -5.92 20.49
CA ARG A 177 -16.63 -6.45 19.14
C ARG A 177 -15.24 -6.15 18.56
N THR A 178 -14.62 -7.19 18.00
CA THR A 178 -13.34 -7.02 17.29
C THR A 178 -13.54 -6.15 16.06
N SER A 179 -12.79 -5.06 16.01
CA SER A 179 -12.63 -4.18 14.84
C SER A 179 -11.31 -4.46 14.14
N VAL A 180 -11.24 -4.13 12.85
CA VAL A 180 -10.01 -4.19 12.05
C VAL A 180 -9.50 -2.77 11.87
N VAL A 181 -8.36 -2.44 12.48
CA VAL A 181 -7.68 -1.16 12.30
C VAL A 181 -6.65 -1.31 11.19
N VAL A 182 -6.58 -0.37 10.25
CA VAL A 182 -5.71 -0.50 9.09
C VAL A 182 -4.74 0.68 8.98
N ALA A 183 -3.45 0.40 8.88
CA ALA A 183 -2.46 1.41 8.54
C ALA A 183 -2.26 1.44 7.02
N THR A 184 -2.25 2.63 6.44
CA THR A 184 -1.93 2.87 5.02
C THR A 184 -0.49 3.34 4.88
N HIS A 185 0.05 3.23 3.67
CA HIS A 185 1.40 3.71 3.39
C HIS A 185 1.51 5.25 3.49
N ASP A 186 0.59 5.96 2.82
CA ASP A 186 0.71 7.41 2.59
C ASP A 186 -0.10 8.27 3.58
N GLN A 187 -1.10 7.72 4.26
CA GLN A 187 -2.03 8.51 5.10
C GLN A 187 -2.09 8.09 6.58
N GLY A 188 -1.24 7.16 7.00
CA GLY A 188 -1.26 6.67 8.39
C GLY A 188 -2.44 5.73 8.66
N VAL A 189 -2.91 5.71 9.91
CA VAL A 189 -3.92 4.76 10.39
C VAL A 189 -5.34 5.26 10.10
N VAL A 190 -6.16 4.37 9.52
CA VAL A 190 -7.61 4.53 9.33
C VAL A 190 -8.31 3.38 10.06
N ALA A 191 -9.39 3.68 10.77
CA ALA A 191 -10.13 2.76 11.63
C ALA A 191 -11.64 2.92 11.46
#